data_AF-A0AAV4IWE4-F1
#
_entry.id   AF-A0AAV4IWE4-F1
#
_cell.length_a   1.000
_cell.length_b   1.000
_cell.length_c   1.000
_cell.angle_alpha   90.00
_cell.angle_beta   90.00
_cell.angle_gamma   90.00
#
_symmetry.space_group_name_H-M   'P 1'
#
loop_
_entity.id
_entity.type
_entity.pdbx_description
1 polymer ?
#
loop_
_entity_poly.entity_id
_entity_poly.type
_entity_poly.pdbx_seq_one_letter_code
_entity_poly.pdbx_strand_id
1 'polypeptide(L)'
;MTPVQNKLDKILNAAVPAKKKDVRSLLGLLNYYRHFIPNFAALTYSLSDLLVKGSPEKVQWPIRCDDSLREIQRLLSSSPILVIPDMREHFIVRSGASDRGIGAVLIQEKGGILMPCVTKLDIVLVLFLSHAMYNVDLD
;
A
#
# COMPACT_ATOMS: atom_id res chain seq x y z
N MET A 1 -13.80 11.00 -7.37
CA MET A 1 -12.71 10.11 -6.92
C MET A 1 -11.59 10.98 -6.36
N THR A 2 -11.04 10.62 -5.20
CA THR A 2 -9.89 11.32 -4.63
C THR A 2 -8.61 11.02 -5.44
N PRO A 3 -7.58 11.88 -5.41
CA PRO A 3 -6.34 11.67 -6.17
C PRO A 3 -5.60 10.37 -5.86
N VAL A 4 -5.89 9.74 -4.72
CA VAL A 4 -5.28 8.48 -4.25
C VAL A 4 -5.99 7.25 -4.82
N GLN A 5 -7.32 7.30 -5.02
CA GLN A 5 -8.11 6.25 -5.67
C GLN A 5 -7.66 6.05 -7.13
N ASN A 6 -7.54 7.16 -7.84
CA ASN A 6 -7.09 7.19 -9.24
C ASN A 6 -5.67 6.61 -9.40
N LYS A 7 -4.84 6.65 -8.36
CA LYS A 7 -3.48 6.09 -8.38
C LYS A 7 -3.48 4.57 -8.15
N LEU A 8 -4.30 4.07 -7.23
CA LEU A 8 -4.42 2.63 -6.98
C LEU A 8 -5.06 1.92 -8.17
N ASP A 9 -6.14 2.48 -8.72
CA ASP A 9 -6.83 1.91 -9.89
C ASP A 9 -5.90 1.81 -11.11
N LYS A 10 -4.97 2.77 -11.24
CA LYS A 10 -3.93 2.74 -12.28
C LYS A 10 -2.92 1.63 -12.09
N ILE A 11 -2.61 1.22 -10.85
CA ILE A 11 -1.76 0.07 -10.57
C ILE A 11 -2.52 -1.23 -10.84
N LEU A 12 -3.76 -1.33 -10.35
CA LEU A 12 -4.58 -2.53 -10.47
C LEU A 12 -4.94 -2.85 -11.93
N ASN A 13 -5.15 -1.81 -12.75
CA ASN A 13 -5.46 -1.93 -14.17
C ASN A 13 -4.27 -1.55 -15.07
N ALA A 14 -3.04 -1.62 -14.55
CA ALA A 14 -1.85 -1.26 -15.31
C ALA A 14 -1.70 -2.19 -16.52
N ALA A 15 -1.68 -1.59 -17.73
CA ALA A 15 -1.31 -2.32 -18.94
C ALA A 15 0.18 -2.67 -18.93
N VAL A 16 0.54 -3.75 -19.63
CA VAL A 16 1.93 -4.18 -19.78
C VAL A 16 2.77 -3.05 -20.40
N PRO A 17 3.84 -2.58 -19.71
CA PRO A 17 4.72 -1.54 -20.23
C PRO A 17 5.42 -1.94 -21.52
N ALA A 18 5.33 -1.09 -22.56
CA ALA A 18 6.01 -1.32 -23.83
C ALA A 18 7.35 -0.58 -23.95
N LYS A 19 7.54 0.49 -23.15
CA LYS A 19 8.75 1.33 -23.17
C LYS A 19 9.32 1.52 -21.77
N LYS A 20 10.62 1.82 -21.68
CA LYS A 20 11.27 2.10 -20.39
C LYS A 20 10.63 3.26 -19.63
N LYS A 21 10.11 4.28 -20.34
CA LYS A 21 9.37 5.38 -19.73
C LYS A 21 8.14 4.90 -18.95
N ASP A 22 7.42 3.91 -19.49
CA ASP A 22 6.21 3.36 -18.87
C ASP A 22 6.57 2.57 -17.61
N VAL A 23 7.65 1.79 -17.66
CA VAL A 23 8.20 1.07 -16.49
C VAL A 23 8.62 2.05 -15.38
N ARG A 24 9.29 3.17 -15.72
CA ARG A 24 9.65 4.22 -14.74
C ARG A 24 8.41 4.85 -14.10
N SER A 25 7.38 5.13 -14.90
CA SER A 25 6.12 5.69 -14.43
C SER A 25 5.43 4.73 -13.44
N LEU A 26 5.36 3.45 -13.80
CA LEU A 26 4.82 2.39 -12.94
C LEU A 26 5.59 2.29 -11.62
N LEU A 27 6.92 2.21 -11.67
CA LEU A 27 7.76 2.16 -10.46
C LEU A 27 7.61 3.41 -9.58
N GLY A 28 7.51 4.60 -10.18
CA GLY A 28 7.25 5.83 -9.44
C GLY A 28 5.91 5.79 -8.69
N LEU A 29 4.88 5.21 -9.31
CA LEU A 29 3.57 5.02 -8.71
C LEU A 29 3.59 3.96 -7.61
N LEU A 30 4.26 2.84 -7.82
CA LEU A 30 4.45 1.79 -6.83
C LEU A 30 5.22 2.28 -5.60
N ASN A 31 6.20 3.16 -5.79
CA ASN A 31 6.98 3.74 -4.71
C ASN A 31 6.13 4.59 -3.74
N TYR A 32 5.02 5.17 -4.22
CA TYR A 32 4.05 5.85 -3.34
C TYR A 32 3.41 4.88 -2.32
N TYR A 33 3.22 3.62 -2.72
CA TYR A 33 2.61 2.58 -1.88
C TYR A 33 3.63 1.63 -1.23
N ARG A 34 4.93 1.93 -1.32
CA ARG A 34 6.00 1.02 -0.85
C ARG A 34 5.84 0.53 0.59
N HIS A 35 5.30 1.37 1.48
CA HIS A 35 5.14 1.05 2.91
C HIS A 35 4.04 -0.01 3.16
N PHE A 36 3.14 -0.21 2.19
CA PHE A 36 2.07 -1.20 2.26
C PHE A 36 2.43 -2.54 1.62
N ILE A 37 3.58 -2.62 0.94
CA ILE A 37 4.01 -3.79 0.19
C ILE A 37 5.20 -4.42 0.95
N PRO A 38 5.00 -5.54 1.65
CA PRO A 38 6.10 -6.26 2.28
C PRO A 38 7.11 -6.71 1.21
N ASN A 39 8.40 -6.69 1.56
CA ASN A 39 9.49 -7.07 0.64
C ASN A 39 9.50 -6.30 -0.69
N PHE A 40 9.06 -5.03 -0.69
CA PHE A 40 8.94 -4.18 -1.87
C PHE A 40 10.18 -4.20 -2.78
N ALA A 41 11.38 -4.12 -2.19
CA ALA A 41 12.64 -4.12 -2.95
C ALA A 41 12.85 -5.42 -3.74
N ALA A 42 12.51 -6.57 -3.15
CA ALA A 42 12.62 -7.86 -3.82
C ALA A 42 11.58 -7.99 -4.94
N LEU A 43 10.34 -7.57 -4.70
CA LEU A 43 9.26 -7.63 -5.69
C LEU A 43 9.49 -6.69 -6.88
N THR A 44 10.04 -5.50 -6.64
CA THR A 44 10.32 -4.49 -7.69
C THR A 44 11.69 -4.63 -8.34
N TYR A 45 12.52 -5.57 -7.89
CA TYR A 45 13.82 -5.85 -8.48
C TYR A 45 13.71 -6.22 -9.95
N SER A 46 12.80 -7.13 -10.29
CA SER A 46 12.57 -7.59 -11.67
C SER A 46 12.19 -6.42 -12.60
N LEU A 47 11.40 -5.46 -12.11
CA LEU A 47 11.02 -4.26 -12.84
C LEU A 47 12.17 -3.26 -12.98
N SER A 48 13.01 -3.13 -11.95
CA SER A 48 14.16 -2.22 -11.95
C SER A 48 15.27 -2.70 -12.88
N ASP A 49 15.43 -4.01 -13.02
CA ASP A 49 16.36 -4.67 -13.95
C ASP A 49 16.08 -4.25 -15.42
N LEU A 50 14.81 -4.06 -15.79
CA LEU A 50 14.42 -3.56 -17.12
C LEU A 50 14.91 -2.13 -17.41
N LEU A 51 15.28 -1.36 -16.39
CA LEU A 51 15.70 0.04 -16.50
C LEU A 51 17.21 0.24 -16.53
N VAL A 52 18.00 -0.82 -16.35
CA VAL A 52 19.46 -0.77 -16.32
C VAL A 52 20.01 -0.10 -17.59
N LYS A 53 21.13 0.61 -17.44
CA LYS A 53 21.82 1.28 -18.54
C LYS A 53 22.33 0.22 -19.52
N GLY A 54 21.97 0.35 -20.80
CA GLY A 54 22.30 -0.63 -21.84
C GLY A 54 21.13 -1.53 -22.26
N SER A 55 20.06 -1.65 -21.46
CA SER A 55 18.87 -2.40 -21.89
C SER A 55 18.12 -1.66 -23.01
N PRO A 56 17.41 -2.36 -23.92
CA PRO A 56 16.70 -1.74 -25.04
C PRO A 56 15.57 -0.79 -24.58
N GLU A 57 15.31 0.27 -25.34
CA GLU A 57 14.23 1.25 -25.01
C GLU A 57 12.84 0.62 -25.16
N LYS A 58 12.69 -0.32 -26.11
CA LYS A 58 11.54 -1.22 -26.20
C LYS A 58 11.68 -2.30 -25.13
N VAL A 59 10.72 -2.36 -24.23
CA VAL A 59 10.70 -3.32 -23.15
C VAL A 59 10.09 -4.61 -23.67
N GLN A 60 10.84 -5.71 -23.54
CA GLN A 60 10.24 -7.04 -23.55
C GLN A 60 9.83 -7.33 -22.12
N TRP A 61 8.56 -7.66 -21.90
CA TRP A 61 8.02 -7.92 -20.57
C TRP A 61 8.15 -9.41 -20.24
N PRO A 62 9.12 -9.82 -19.41
CA PRO A 62 9.30 -11.22 -19.08
C PRO A 62 8.27 -11.66 -18.03
N ILE A 63 8.01 -12.97 -17.97
CA ILE A 63 7.06 -13.58 -17.02
C ILE A 63 7.34 -13.18 -15.57
N ARG A 64 8.64 -13.11 -15.17
CA ARG A 64 9.05 -12.68 -13.82
C ARG A 64 8.58 -11.26 -13.45
N CYS A 65 8.43 -10.36 -14.41
CA CYS A 65 7.92 -9.02 -14.17
C CYS A 65 6.40 -9.02 -14.02
N ASP A 66 5.71 -9.89 -14.76
CA ASP A 66 4.27 -10.09 -14.62
C ASP A 66 3.92 -10.68 -13.25
N ASP A 67 4.64 -11.72 -12.82
CA ASP A 67 4.45 -12.36 -11.52
C ASP A 67 4.68 -11.36 -10.37
N SER A 68 5.77 -10.59 -10.44
CA SER A 68 6.05 -9.50 -9.50
C SER A 68 4.92 -8.47 -9.44
N LEU A 69 4.42 -8.03 -10.61
CA LEU A 69 3.37 -7.02 -10.67
C LEU A 69 2.04 -7.55 -10.12
N ARG A 70 1.67 -8.78 -10.45
CA ARG A 70 0.46 -9.44 -9.92
C ARG A 70 0.52 -9.61 -8.42
N GLU A 71 1.67 -10.00 -7.88
CA GLU A 71 1.82 -10.13 -6.43
C GLU A 71 1.69 -8.78 -5.72
N ILE A 72 2.28 -7.73 -6.28
CA ILE A 72 2.11 -6.37 -5.77
C ILE A 72 0.63 -5.94 -5.81
N GLN A 73 -0.06 -6.17 -6.92
CA GLN A 73 -1.50 -5.85 -7.06
C GLN A 73 -2.35 -6.64 -6.06
N ARG A 74 -2.02 -7.92 -5.81
CA ARG A 74 -2.68 -8.77 -4.81
C ARG A 74 -2.46 -8.22 -3.41
N LEU A 75 -1.23 -7.87 -3.05
CA LEU A 75 -0.89 -7.30 -1.74
C LEU A 75 -1.63 -5.98 -1.50
N LEU A 76 -1.65 -5.09 -2.51
CA LEU A 76 -2.38 -3.82 -2.43
C LEU A 76 -3.90 -4.02 -2.35
N SER A 77 -4.46 -5.03 -3.03
CA SER A 77 -5.89 -5.34 -2.95
C SER A 77 -6.30 -6.01 -1.64
N SER A 78 -5.40 -6.78 -1.03
CA SER A 78 -5.65 -7.56 0.19
C SER A 78 -5.38 -6.79 1.49
N SER A 79 -4.67 -5.67 1.42
CA SER A 79 -4.29 -4.91 2.61
C SER A 79 -5.50 -4.13 3.15
N PRO A 80 -5.96 -4.38 4.40
CA PRO A 80 -7.10 -3.68 5.00
C PRO A 80 -6.86 -2.19 5.27
N ILE A 81 -5.67 -1.69 4.89
CA ILE A 81 -5.12 -0.42 5.31
C ILE A 81 -5.33 0.66 4.24
N LEU A 82 -5.62 0.30 2.98
CA LEU A 82 -5.79 1.28 1.89
C LEU A 82 -7.20 1.87 1.79
N VAL A 83 -7.96 1.87 2.88
CA VAL A 83 -9.21 2.62 2.93
C VAL A 83 -8.86 4.11 3.01
N ILE A 84 -9.07 4.79 1.90
CA ILE A 84 -8.89 6.23 1.84
C ILE A 84 -9.93 6.87 2.76
N PRO A 85 -9.49 7.74 3.69
CA PRO A 85 -10.41 8.49 4.53
C PRO A 85 -11.38 9.30 3.65
N ASP A 86 -12.68 9.05 3.79
CA ASP A 86 -13.70 9.91 3.19
C ASP A 86 -13.86 11.15 4.08
N MET A 87 -13.36 12.29 3.63
CA MET A 87 -13.37 13.53 4.41
C MET A 87 -14.78 14.07 4.71
N ARG A 88 -15.83 13.46 4.15
CA ARG A 88 -17.23 13.80 4.40
C ARG A 88 -17.85 12.96 5.52
N GLU A 89 -17.21 11.86 5.88
CA GLU A 89 -17.67 10.93 6.91
C GLU A 89 -16.97 11.20 8.25
N HIS A 90 -17.60 10.79 9.35
CA HIS A 90 -17.03 10.94 10.67
C HIS A 90 -15.78 10.05 10.85
N PHE A 91 -14.81 10.59 11.57
CA PHE A 91 -13.61 9.87 11.97
C PHE A 91 -13.70 9.46 13.43
N ILE A 92 -13.29 8.22 13.71
CA ILE A 92 -13.10 7.69 15.06
C ILE A 92 -11.60 7.64 15.29
N VAL A 93 -11.13 8.31 16.35
CA VAL A 93 -9.73 8.19 16.79
C VAL A 93 -9.70 7.19 17.93
N ARG A 94 -8.94 6.10 17.77
CA ARG A 94 -8.58 5.22 18.89
C ARG A 94 -7.14 5.46 19.27
N SER A 95 -6.91 5.91 20.49
CA SER A 95 -5.57 6.13 21.03
C SER A 95 -5.30 5.19 22.20
N GLY A 96 -4.03 4.84 22.37
CA GLY A 96 -3.54 4.05 23.50
C GLY A 96 -2.15 4.55 23.90
N ALA A 97 -1.84 4.45 25.17
CA ALA A 97 -0.54 4.81 25.72
C ALA A 97 -0.03 3.70 26.63
N SER A 98 1.29 3.55 26.66
CA SER A 98 2.03 2.70 27.58
C SER A 98 3.26 3.45 28.07
N ASP A 99 3.92 2.90 29.09
CA ASP A 99 5.16 3.42 29.67
C ASP A 99 6.29 3.57 28.63
N ARG A 100 6.15 2.91 27.47
CA ARG A 100 7.14 2.87 26.38
C ARG A 100 6.72 3.66 25.13
N GLY A 101 5.50 4.17 25.05
CA GLY A 101 5.04 4.92 23.88
C GLY A 101 3.54 5.14 23.78
N ILE A 102 3.16 6.07 22.91
CA ILE A 102 1.78 6.46 22.58
C ILE A 102 1.52 6.13 21.12
N GLY A 103 0.34 5.58 20.82
CA GLY A 103 -0.13 5.31 19.46
C GLY A 103 -1.57 5.79 19.28
N ALA A 104 -1.92 6.14 18.05
CA ALA A 104 -3.30 6.40 17.67
C ALA A 104 -3.58 5.89 16.26
N VAL A 105 -4.76 5.32 16.06
CA VAL A 105 -5.28 4.91 14.76
C VAL A 105 -6.52 5.73 14.44
N LEU A 106 -6.56 6.25 13.21
CA LEU A 106 -7.75 6.89 12.66
C LEU A 106 -8.61 5.81 12.00
N ILE A 107 -9.91 5.79 12.27
CA ILE A 107 -10.86 4.77 11.81
C ILE A 107 -12.07 5.45 11.17
N GLN A 108 -12.65 4.85 10.16
CA GLN A 108 -13.96 5.19 9.62
C GLN A 108 -14.86 3.97 9.54
N GLU A 109 -16.14 4.17 9.84
CA GLU A 109 -17.16 3.15 9.64
C GLU A 109 -17.69 3.25 8.20
N LYS A 110 -17.68 2.14 7.45
CA LYS A 110 -18.44 2.04 6.20
C LYS A 110 -19.29 0.79 6.21
N GLY A 111 -20.60 0.96 6.11
CA GLY A 111 -21.56 -0.15 6.08
C GLY A 111 -21.50 -1.05 7.33
N GLY A 112 -21.32 -0.46 8.52
CA GLY A 112 -21.22 -1.21 9.78
C GLY A 112 -19.82 -1.78 10.08
N ILE A 113 -18.84 -1.58 9.19
CA ILE A 113 -17.49 -2.11 9.35
C ILE A 113 -16.53 -0.98 9.69
N LEU A 114 -15.86 -1.10 10.84
CA LEU A 114 -14.79 -0.19 11.26
C LEU A 114 -13.51 -0.47 10.47
N MET A 115 -13.04 0.52 9.72
CA MET A 115 -11.86 0.40 8.86
C MET A 115 -10.80 1.43 9.23
N PRO A 116 -9.54 1.03 9.44
CA PRO A 116 -8.46 1.96 9.71
C PRO A 116 -8.15 2.81 8.47
N CYS A 117 -7.96 4.11 8.67
CA CYS A 117 -7.60 5.08 7.65
C CYS A 117 -6.10 5.34 7.68
N VAL A 118 -5.47 5.30 6.50
CA VAL A 118 -4.10 5.77 6.35
C VAL A 118 -4.07 7.29 6.30
N THR A 119 -3.32 7.89 7.23
CA THR A 119 -2.91 9.28 7.12
C THR A 119 -1.43 9.34 6.71
N LYS A 120 -1.05 10.41 6.01
CA LYS A 120 0.32 10.68 5.58
C LYS A 120 1.22 11.15 6.75
N LEU A 121 0.68 11.22 7.97
CA LEU A 121 1.46 11.59 9.14
C LEU A 121 1.89 10.33 9.88
N ASP A 122 3.20 10.21 10.06
CA ASP A 122 3.88 9.26 10.93
C ASP A 122 3.48 9.46 12.41
N ILE A 123 2.20 9.25 12.75
CA ILE A 123 1.78 8.99 14.12
C ILE A 123 2.04 7.49 14.33
N VAL A 124 3.29 7.20 14.70
CA VAL A 124 3.78 6.00 15.39
C VAL A 124 2.84 4.79 15.26
N LEU A 125 2.88 4.14 14.09
CA LEU A 125 2.31 2.81 13.92
C LEU A 125 3.41 1.79 14.24
N VAL A 126 3.86 1.77 15.49
CA VAL A 126 4.84 0.77 15.95
C VAL A 126 4.29 0.09 17.19
N LEU A 127 3.99 -1.21 16.99
CA LEU A 127 3.64 -2.26 17.94
C LEU A 127 2.18 -2.28 18.41
N PHE A 128 1.40 -3.22 17.88
CA PHE A 128 0.72 -4.27 18.64
C PHE A 128 -0.09 -5.17 17.67
N LEU A 129 0.60 -5.96 16.85
CA LEU A 129 -0.01 -7.13 16.20
C LEU A 129 0.78 -8.37 16.61
N SER A 130 0.69 -8.71 17.90
CA SER A 130 1.00 -10.08 18.38
C SER A 130 0.43 -10.38 19.77
N HIS A 131 -0.05 -9.39 20.55
CA HIS A 131 -0.61 -9.65 21.89
C HIS A 131 -2.00 -9.06 22.18
N ALA A 132 -2.52 -8.13 21.37
CA ALA A 132 -3.79 -7.45 21.69
C ALA A 132 -5.05 -8.11 21.09
N MET A 133 -4.90 -9.13 20.23
CA MET A 133 -6.05 -9.87 19.69
C MET A 133 -6.60 -10.96 20.63
N TYR A 134 -6.07 -11.09 21.85
CA TYR A 134 -6.48 -12.13 22.80
C TYR A 134 -7.18 -11.63 24.07
N ASN A 135 -7.33 -10.32 24.30
CA ASN A 135 -7.97 -9.80 25.53
C ASN A 135 -8.67 -8.46 25.30
N VAL A 136 -9.72 -8.46 24.48
CA VAL A 136 -10.77 -7.45 24.61
C VAL A 136 -12.13 -8.15 24.58
N ASP A 137 -12.27 -9.13 25.47
CA ASP A 137 -13.51 -9.47 26.12
C ASP A 137 -13.24 -9.34 27.63
N LEU A 138 -14.12 -8.58 28.30
CA LEU A 138 -14.37 -8.41 29.74
C LEU A 138 -14.32 -6.96 30.23
N ASP A 139 -15.53 -6.55 30.59
CA ASP A 139 -16.07 -5.43 31.39
C ASP A 139 -16.21 -4.04 30.75
#